data_AF-A0A3A9W0G9-F1
#
_entry.id   AF-A0A3A9W0G9-F1
#
_cell.length_a   1.000
_cell.length_b   1.000
_cell.length_c   1.000
_cell.angle_alpha   90.00
_cell.angle_beta   90.00
_cell.angle_gamma   90.00
#
_symmetry.space_group_name_H-M   'P 1'
#
loop_
_entity.id
_entity.type
_entity.pdbx_description
1 polymer ?
#
loop_
_entity_poly.entity_id
_entity_poly.type
_entity_poly.pdbx_seq_one_letter_code
_entity_poly.pdbx_strand_id
1 'polypeptide(L)'
;MQYFNTIKEYNQFIGYGSPKKELIDVVHYDDFPELRLSCKGLKSDFYMIAFKRGMTDLEWYGNTEFDTKSGFCYFIKPDQTHKWEVKKPWKGYHILISPILLQEHNIDFSFFQYEINEALFLSEDEQSQIETLYKQVLTEYRKDNYALDLIMAYCNLICTYISKCYKRQFDTREPLYNKIVVEFKKQLNSYYAGNPQQLPSVNYFADKLNLSTNYFGDLIKHNLGKTATEIIHSKIIAEAKKQLLSSNRSISEIGYNLGFEYPTYFARLFKKHTGVTPSQFKND
;
A
#
# COMPACT_ATOMS: atom_id res chain seq x y z
N MET A 1 -3.96 21.33 -9.39
CA MET A 1 -4.26 20.15 -8.56
C MET A 1 -4.99 20.66 -7.34
N GLN A 2 -6.19 20.15 -7.06
CA GLN A 2 -6.97 20.61 -5.90
C GLN A 2 -6.48 19.94 -4.62
N TYR A 3 -6.56 20.66 -3.50
CA TYR A 3 -6.19 20.16 -2.19
C TYR A 3 -7.32 20.48 -1.23
N PHE A 4 -7.77 19.49 -0.46
CA PHE A 4 -8.87 19.63 0.49
C PHE A 4 -8.36 19.44 1.91
N ASN A 5 -8.39 20.51 2.70
CA ASN A 5 -7.96 20.47 4.10
C ASN A 5 -9.03 19.86 5.00
N THR A 6 -10.30 19.96 4.59
CA THR A 6 -11.43 19.48 5.39
C THR A 6 -12.34 18.52 4.62
N ILE A 7 -12.96 17.60 5.36
CA ILE A 7 -13.98 16.69 4.82
C ILE A 7 -15.16 17.47 4.23
N LYS A 8 -15.54 18.59 4.85
CA LYS A 8 -16.64 19.45 4.39
C LYS A 8 -16.39 20.05 3.01
N GLU A 9 -15.20 20.60 2.77
CA GLU A 9 -14.83 21.17 1.46
C GLU A 9 -14.84 20.09 0.37
N TYR A 10 -14.30 18.91 0.69
CA TYR A 10 -14.33 17.77 -0.21
C TYR A 10 -15.76 17.35 -0.54
N ASN A 11 -16.62 17.19 0.46
CA ASN A 11 -18.01 16.78 0.24
C ASN A 11 -18.79 17.79 -0.60
N GLN A 12 -18.59 19.09 -0.39
CA GLN A 12 -19.19 20.14 -1.21
C GLN A 12 -18.70 20.07 -2.67
N PHE A 13 -17.42 19.80 -2.88
CA PHE A 13 -16.86 19.67 -4.22
C PHE A 13 -17.41 18.46 -4.98
N ILE A 14 -17.68 17.35 -4.28
CA ILE A 14 -18.19 16.11 -4.88
C ILE A 14 -19.72 16.08 -5.03
N GLY A 15 -20.45 16.62 -4.04
CA GLY A 15 -21.92 16.59 -3.98
C GLY A 15 -22.52 15.78 -2.82
N TYR A 16 -21.76 15.45 -1.76
CA TYR A 16 -22.21 14.59 -0.64
C TYR A 16 -22.96 15.34 0.49
N GLY A 17 -23.18 16.65 0.36
CA GLY A 17 -23.75 17.48 1.44
C GLY A 17 -22.72 17.80 2.54
N SER A 18 -23.18 18.34 3.68
CA SER A 18 -22.26 18.61 4.81
C SER A 18 -22.15 17.39 5.73
N PRO A 19 -20.95 17.06 6.24
CA PRO A 19 -20.82 16.00 7.23
C PRO A 19 -21.48 16.40 8.55
N LYS A 20 -21.90 15.43 9.36
CA LYS A 20 -22.50 15.69 10.68
C LYS A 20 -21.49 16.28 11.67
N LYS A 21 -20.22 15.88 11.56
CA LYS A 21 -19.09 16.41 12.34
C LYS A 21 -17.88 16.60 11.45
N GLU A 22 -16.91 17.40 11.89
CA GLU A 22 -15.77 17.81 11.06
C GLU A 22 -14.74 16.69 10.80
N LEU A 23 -14.60 15.75 11.73
CA LEU A 23 -13.49 14.77 11.73
C LEU A 23 -13.84 13.43 11.07
N ILE A 24 -15.12 13.17 10.76
CA ILE A 24 -15.56 11.92 10.16
C ILE A 24 -16.81 12.12 9.33
N ASP A 25 -16.90 11.40 8.21
CA ASP A 25 -18.12 11.28 7.43
C ASP A 25 -18.31 9.86 6.89
N VAL A 26 -19.56 9.43 6.77
CA VAL A 26 -19.93 8.10 6.28
C VAL A 26 -20.94 8.29 5.17
N VAL A 27 -20.55 7.90 3.96
CA VAL A 27 -21.33 8.13 2.75
C VAL A 27 -21.74 6.80 2.15
N HIS A 28 -23.02 6.70 1.82
CA HIS A 28 -23.56 5.69 0.93
C HIS A 28 -23.76 6.34 -0.43
N TYR A 29 -22.97 5.92 -1.44
CA TYR A 29 -22.97 6.57 -2.74
C TYR A 29 -24.36 6.57 -3.40
N ASP A 30 -25.14 5.50 -3.20
CA ASP A 30 -26.46 5.34 -3.79
C ASP A 30 -27.48 6.39 -3.27
N ASP A 31 -27.20 7.10 -2.17
CA ASP A 31 -28.03 8.22 -1.68
C ASP A 31 -27.87 9.50 -2.51
N PHE A 32 -26.85 9.57 -3.39
CA PHE A 32 -26.47 10.77 -4.12
C PHE A 32 -26.45 10.53 -5.64
N PRO A 33 -27.50 10.91 -6.38
CA PRO A 33 -27.59 10.66 -7.81
C PRO A 33 -26.74 11.64 -8.66
N GLU A 34 -26.44 12.82 -8.13
CA GLU A 34 -25.78 13.92 -8.87
C GLU A 34 -24.31 14.12 -8.46
N LEU A 35 -23.56 13.02 -8.38
CA LEU A 35 -22.15 13.07 -8.01
C LEU A 35 -21.25 13.56 -9.13
N ARG A 36 -20.18 14.28 -8.75
CA ARG A 36 -19.11 14.65 -9.65
C ARG A 36 -18.48 13.40 -10.30
N LEU A 37 -18.69 13.28 -11.60
CA LEU A 37 -18.25 12.12 -12.38
C LEU A 37 -16.77 12.14 -12.77
N SER A 38 -16.08 13.28 -12.71
CA SER A 38 -14.65 13.35 -13.01
C SER A 38 -13.88 14.39 -12.20
N CYS A 39 -12.61 14.08 -11.94
CA CYS A 39 -11.62 14.99 -11.39
C CYS A 39 -10.24 14.66 -11.94
N LYS A 40 -9.55 15.69 -12.47
CA LYS A 40 -8.23 15.55 -13.12
C LYS A 40 -7.07 15.35 -12.13
N GLY A 41 -7.32 15.45 -10.83
CA GLY A 41 -6.31 15.25 -9.80
C GLY A 41 -6.57 16.08 -8.56
N LEU A 42 -6.72 15.40 -7.42
CA LEU A 42 -6.85 16.03 -6.12
C LEU A 42 -6.01 15.33 -5.06
N LYS A 43 -5.82 16.02 -3.94
CA LYS A 43 -5.27 15.54 -2.67
C LYS A 43 -6.17 15.98 -1.51
N SER A 44 -6.02 15.31 -0.38
CA SER A 44 -6.77 15.59 0.84
C SER A 44 -5.92 15.38 2.09
N ASP A 45 -6.32 16.00 3.20
CA ASP A 45 -5.72 15.84 4.54
C ASP A 45 -6.31 14.69 5.38
N PHE A 46 -7.23 13.93 4.81
CA PHE A 46 -7.96 12.86 5.49
C PHE A 46 -7.84 11.53 4.73
N TYR A 47 -8.11 10.45 5.47
CA TYR A 47 -8.15 9.10 4.92
C TYR A 47 -9.52 8.81 4.30
N MET A 48 -9.53 8.01 3.25
CA MET A 48 -10.74 7.41 2.69
C MET A 48 -10.63 5.88 2.72
N ILE A 49 -11.62 5.24 3.34
CA ILE A 49 -11.84 3.79 3.28
C ILE A 49 -13.04 3.59 2.36
N ALA A 50 -12.83 3.10 1.14
CA ALA A 50 -13.89 2.98 0.15
C ALA A 50 -14.20 1.51 -0.16
N PHE A 51 -15.49 1.21 -0.31
CA PHE A 51 -16.00 -0.04 -0.84
C PHE A 51 -16.94 0.27 -1.99
N LYS A 52 -16.62 -0.22 -3.19
CA LYS A 52 -17.41 -0.02 -4.40
C LYS A 52 -17.92 -1.34 -4.96
N ARG A 53 -19.06 -1.28 -5.64
CA ARG A 53 -19.70 -2.44 -6.29
C ARG A 53 -20.26 -2.08 -7.66
N GLY A 54 -20.41 -3.10 -8.50
CA GLY A 54 -21.10 -2.97 -9.80
C GLY A 54 -20.35 -2.10 -10.80
N MET A 55 -19.02 -2.15 -10.79
CA MET A 55 -18.18 -1.39 -11.73
C MET A 55 -17.82 -2.25 -12.93
N THR A 56 -18.28 -1.82 -14.10
CA THR A 56 -18.03 -2.50 -15.39
C THR A 56 -16.93 -1.85 -16.22
N ASP A 57 -16.45 -0.66 -15.81
CA ASP A 57 -15.67 0.26 -16.65
C ASP A 57 -14.30 0.61 -16.03
N LEU A 58 -13.64 -0.35 -15.37
CA LEU A 58 -12.36 -0.16 -14.69
C LEU A 58 -11.17 -0.24 -15.66
N GLU A 59 -10.96 0.78 -16.50
CA GLU A 59 -9.74 0.85 -17.33
C GLU A 59 -8.46 1.13 -16.50
N TRP A 60 -8.59 1.55 -15.23
CA TRP A 60 -7.46 1.94 -14.36
C TRP A 60 -6.90 0.84 -13.47
N TYR A 61 -7.55 -0.32 -13.38
CA TYR A 61 -7.16 -1.35 -12.41
C TYR A 61 -6.85 -2.65 -13.14
N GLY A 62 -5.58 -2.81 -13.52
CA GLY A 62 -4.97 -4.07 -13.95
C GLY A 62 -5.93 -5.11 -14.54
N ASN A 63 -6.50 -4.81 -15.72
CA ASN A 63 -7.52 -5.60 -16.41
C ASN A 63 -7.33 -7.12 -16.29
N THR A 64 -8.11 -7.76 -15.42
CA THR A 64 -8.43 -9.19 -15.49
C THR A 64 -9.95 -9.39 -15.50
N GLU A 65 -10.42 -10.47 -16.12
CA GLU A 65 -11.85 -10.78 -16.29
C GLU A 65 -12.60 -10.92 -14.94
N PHE A 66 -11.87 -11.19 -13.85
CA PHE A 66 -12.36 -11.28 -12.47
C PHE A 66 -12.85 -9.93 -11.91
N ASP A 67 -12.42 -8.82 -12.50
CA ASP A 67 -12.56 -7.46 -11.95
C ASP A 67 -13.92 -6.81 -12.28
N THR A 68 -14.73 -7.42 -13.15
CA THR A 68 -15.97 -6.79 -13.69
C THR A 68 -17.24 -7.11 -12.90
N LYS A 69 -17.21 -8.12 -12.01
CA LYS A 69 -18.37 -8.55 -11.22
C LYS A 69 -18.18 -8.43 -9.70
N SER A 70 -16.94 -8.32 -9.25
CA SER A 70 -16.60 -8.28 -7.82
C SER A 70 -16.67 -6.85 -7.27
N GLY A 71 -17.19 -6.71 -6.05
CA GLY A 71 -16.95 -5.51 -5.25
C GLY A 71 -15.48 -5.38 -4.92
N PHE A 72 -15.00 -4.15 -4.74
CA PHE A 72 -13.61 -3.91 -4.37
C PHE A 72 -13.47 -2.82 -3.31
N CYS A 73 -12.38 -2.92 -2.57
CA CYS A 73 -11.97 -1.92 -1.59
C CYS A 73 -10.69 -1.24 -2.03
N TYR A 74 -10.58 0.05 -1.71
CA TYR A 74 -9.34 0.81 -1.87
C TYR A 74 -9.23 1.90 -0.80
N PHE A 75 -8.01 2.40 -0.64
CA PHE A 75 -7.64 3.37 0.37
C PHE A 75 -6.99 4.59 -0.27
N ILE A 76 -7.25 5.75 0.32
CA ILE A 76 -6.55 6.98 0.01
C ILE A 76 -6.02 7.54 1.33
N LYS A 77 -4.71 7.73 1.40
CA LYS A 77 -4.05 8.40 2.53
C LYS A 77 -3.95 9.91 2.28
N PRO A 78 -3.71 10.72 3.33
CA PRO A 78 -3.38 12.12 3.18
C PRO A 78 -2.25 12.34 2.16
N ASP A 79 -2.32 13.45 1.43
CA ASP A 79 -1.38 13.86 0.37
C ASP A 79 -1.27 12.95 -0.86
N GLN A 80 -2.03 11.84 -0.91
CA GLN A 80 -2.04 10.95 -2.07
C GLN A 80 -2.85 11.56 -3.21
N THR A 81 -2.17 11.76 -4.35
CA THR A 81 -2.82 12.22 -5.58
C THR A 81 -3.72 11.12 -6.12
N HIS A 82 -4.99 11.44 -6.35
CA HIS A 82 -5.89 10.55 -7.08
C HIS A 82 -6.76 11.33 -8.06
N LYS A 83 -7.19 10.63 -9.10
CA LYS A 83 -8.03 11.13 -10.20
C LYS A 83 -9.05 10.06 -10.57
N TRP A 84 -10.17 10.47 -11.11
CA TRP A 84 -11.17 9.55 -11.66
C TRP A 84 -11.92 10.21 -12.79
N GLU A 85 -12.51 9.38 -13.64
CA GLU A 85 -13.48 9.76 -14.63
C GLU A 85 -14.42 8.57 -14.87
N VAL A 86 -15.70 8.76 -14.59
CA VAL A 86 -16.69 7.68 -14.67
C VAL A 86 -17.87 8.09 -15.53
N LYS A 87 -18.50 7.11 -16.17
CA LYS A 87 -19.72 7.34 -16.95
C LYS A 87 -20.96 7.44 -16.08
N LYS A 88 -20.94 6.83 -14.89
CA LYS A 88 -22.08 6.75 -13.96
C LYS A 88 -21.60 6.92 -12.52
N PRO A 89 -22.45 7.43 -11.61
CA PRO A 89 -22.14 7.48 -10.19
C PRO A 89 -21.74 6.12 -9.63
N TRP A 90 -20.82 6.13 -8.67
CA TRP A 90 -20.41 4.94 -7.95
C TRP A 90 -21.56 4.36 -7.11
N LYS A 91 -21.45 3.08 -6.78
CA LYS A 91 -22.33 2.42 -5.80
C LYS A 91 -21.50 1.85 -4.67
N GLY A 92 -22.07 1.75 -3.48
CA GLY A 92 -21.39 1.27 -2.28
C GLY A 92 -21.19 2.38 -1.25
N TYR A 93 -20.06 2.37 -0.57
CA TYR A 93 -19.85 3.18 0.62
C TYR A 93 -18.43 3.75 0.68
N HIS A 94 -18.26 4.84 1.43
CA HIS A 94 -16.96 5.19 1.96
C HIS A 94 -17.06 5.83 3.33
N ILE A 95 -15.94 5.81 4.04
CA ILE A 95 -15.75 6.53 5.30
C ILE A 95 -14.58 7.47 5.10
N LEU A 96 -14.79 8.75 5.40
CA LEU A 96 -13.75 9.77 5.48
C LEU A 96 -13.37 9.96 6.94
N ILE A 97 -12.08 9.88 7.28
CA ILE A 97 -11.61 9.95 8.68
C ILE A 97 -10.40 10.88 8.77
N SER A 98 -10.44 11.82 9.71
CA SER A 98 -9.28 12.68 9.99
C SER A 98 -8.13 11.87 10.60
N PRO A 99 -6.86 12.27 10.35
CA PRO A 99 -5.70 11.62 10.98
C PRO A 99 -5.75 11.68 12.51
N ILE A 100 -6.29 12.77 13.08
CA ILE A 100 -6.43 12.98 14.53
C ILE A 100 -7.28 11.85 15.13
N LEU A 101 -8.43 11.56 14.51
CA LEU A 101 -9.36 10.57 15.04
C LEU A 101 -8.79 9.14 14.96
N LEU A 102 -8.02 8.81 13.92
CA LEU A 102 -7.33 7.52 13.85
C LEU A 102 -6.25 7.38 14.95
N GLN A 103 -5.53 8.47 15.23
CA GLN A 103 -4.51 8.50 16.28
C GLN A 103 -5.12 8.34 17.67
N GLU A 104 -6.19 9.07 17.98
CA GLU A 104 -6.89 8.99 19.28
C GLU A 104 -7.42 7.59 19.59
N HIS A 105 -7.85 6.86 18.55
CA HIS A 105 -8.41 5.51 18.67
C HIS A 105 -7.38 4.39 18.49
N ASN A 106 -6.08 4.71 18.34
CA ASN A 106 -4.99 3.75 18.13
C ASN A 106 -5.27 2.75 16.99
N ILE A 107 -5.90 3.21 15.91
CA ILE A 107 -6.13 2.35 14.74
C ILE A 107 -4.82 2.21 13.98
N ASP A 108 -4.41 0.96 13.72
CA ASP A 108 -3.14 0.67 13.05
C ASP A 108 -3.14 1.19 11.60
N PHE A 109 -2.25 2.15 11.33
CA PHE A 109 -2.03 2.73 10.02
C PHE A 109 -1.36 1.78 9.02
N SER A 110 -0.78 0.66 9.48
CA SER A 110 -0.10 -0.31 8.61
C SER A 110 -1.02 -0.82 7.50
N PHE A 111 -2.32 -0.84 7.76
CA PHE A 111 -3.34 -1.26 6.82
C PHE A 111 -3.66 -0.24 5.70
N PHE A 112 -3.53 1.07 5.96
CA PHE A 112 -3.74 2.14 4.96
C PHE A 112 -2.56 2.32 4.00
N GLN A 113 -1.60 1.41 4.04
CA GLN A 113 -0.39 1.49 3.25
C GLN A 113 -0.56 1.02 1.81
N TYR A 114 -1.64 0.29 1.52
CA TYR A 114 -1.97 -0.14 0.17
C TYR A 114 -2.60 1.02 -0.60
N GLU A 115 -2.00 1.37 -1.73
CA GLU A 115 -2.38 2.55 -2.51
C GLU A 115 -3.56 2.28 -3.44
N ILE A 116 -4.16 3.34 -4.01
CA ILE A 116 -5.27 3.23 -4.96
C ILE A 116 -4.97 2.29 -6.14
N ASN A 117 -3.70 2.03 -6.48
CA ASN A 117 -3.34 1.10 -7.56
C ASN A 117 -3.39 -0.38 -7.14
N GLU A 118 -3.73 -0.67 -5.87
CA GLU A 118 -3.70 -1.99 -5.24
C GLU A 118 -5.08 -2.39 -4.73
N ALA A 119 -6.13 -2.15 -5.53
CA ALA A 119 -7.49 -2.53 -5.14
C ALA A 119 -7.56 -4.00 -4.71
N LEU A 120 -8.27 -4.21 -3.61
CA LEU A 120 -8.65 -5.52 -3.15
C LEU A 120 -9.96 -5.93 -3.81
N PHE A 121 -9.94 -7.01 -4.58
CA PHE A 121 -11.13 -7.62 -5.15
C PHE A 121 -11.69 -8.65 -4.19
N LEU A 122 -12.99 -8.52 -3.89
CA LEU A 122 -13.68 -9.32 -2.89
C LEU A 122 -14.36 -10.53 -3.55
N SER A 123 -14.40 -11.66 -2.84
CA SER A 123 -15.37 -12.71 -3.14
C SER A 123 -16.79 -12.25 -2.81
N GLU A 124 -17.81 -12.99 -3.27
CA GLU A 124 -19.22 -12.66 -2.96
C GLU A 124 -19.49 -12.65 -1.44
N ASP A 125 -18.96 -13.63 -0.71
CA ASP A 125 -19.09 -13.70 0.75
C ASP A 125 -18.38 -12.52 1.43
N GLU A 126 -17.17 -12.18 0.97
CA GLU A 126 -16.41 -11.04 1.52
C GLU A 126 -17.11 -9.71 1.27
N GLN A 127 -17.67 -9.55 0.07
CA GLN A 127 -18.47 -8.39 -0.31
C GLN A 127 -19.69 -8.26 0.60
N SER A 128 -20.42 -9.34 0.83
CA SER A 128 -21.61 -9.35 1.70
C SER A 128 -21.27 -8.96 3.15
N GLN A 129 -20.16 -9.50 3.67
CA GLN A 129 -19.69 -9.18 5.02
C GLN A 129 -19.23 -7.72 5.15
N ILE A 130 -18.42 -7.22 4.21
CA ILE A 130 -18.00 -5.82 4.19
C ILE A 130 -19.21 -4.90 4.07
N GLU A 131 -20.13 -5.19 3.16
CA GLU A 131 -21.34 -4.38 2.98
C GLU A 131 -22.17 -4.33 4.27
N THR A 132 -22.26 -5.45 5.00
CA THR A 132 -22.91 -5.51 6.31
C THR A 132 -22.23 -4.58 7.31
N LEU A 133 -20.90 -4.59 7.39
CA LEU A 133 -20.15 -3.70 8.29
C LEU A 133 -20.37 -2.22 7.95
N TYR A 134 -20.30 -1.83 6.68
CA TYR A 134 -20.58 -0.45 6.27
C TYR A 134 -22.02 -0.03 6.58
N LYS A 135 -23.01 -0.94 6.42
CA LYS A 135 -24.40 -0.68 6.82
C LYS A 135 -24.53 -0.42 8.32
N GLN A 136 -23.80 -1.16 9.15
CA GLN A 136 -23.78 -0.91 10.60
C GLN A 136 -23.19 0.46 10.93
N VAL A 137 -22.05 0.82 10.33
CA VAL A 137 -21.43 2.15 10.49
C VAL A 137 -22.40 3.26 10.08
N LEU A 138 -23.02 3.13 8.91
CA LEU A 138 -23.97 4.13 8.39
C LEU A 138 -25.21 4.25 9.27
N THR A 139 -25.73 3.13 9.77
CA THR A 139 -26.90 3.11 10.67
C THR A 139 -26.59 3.86 11.95
N GLU A 140 -25.41 3.65 12.54
CA GLU A 140 -24.97 4.41 13.71
C GLU A 140 -24.79 5.88 13.38
N TYR A 141 -24.05 6.21 12.32
CA TYR A 141 -23.77 7.58 11.89
C TYR A 141 -25.04 8.41 11.62
N ARG A 142 -26.10 7.76 11.12
CA ARG A 142 -27.39 8.42 10.85
C ARG A 142 -28.16 8.83 12.10
N LYS A 143 -27.81 8.35 13.30
CA LYS A 143 -28.41 8.83 14.56
C LYS A 143 -27.97 10.27 14.87
N ASP A 144 -28.83 11.05 15.53
CA ASP A 144 -28.48 12.42 15.94
C ASP A 144 -27.36 12.41 16.99
N ASN A 145 -27.46 11.49 17.96
CA ASN A 145 -26.46 11.25 19.00
C ASN A 145 -25.67 9.97 18.74
N TYR A 146 -25.02 9.87 17.57
CA TYR A 146 -24.22 8.69 17.25
C TYR A 146 -23.02 8.55 18.22
N ALA A 147 -22.70 7.30 18.56
CA ALA A 147 -21.55 6.94 19.37
C ALA A 147 -20.30 6.85 18.49
N LEU A 148 -19.39 7.84 18.62
CA LEU A 148 -18.16 7.90 17.85
C LEU A 148 -17.27 6.67 18.09
N ASP A 149 -17.10 6.25 19.35
CA ASP A 149 -16.32 5.07 19.72
C ASP A 149 -16.83 3.79 19.02
N LEU A 150 -18.16 3.67 18.86
CA LEU A 150 -18.76 2.54 18.16
C LEU A 150 -18.47 2.57 16.65
N ILE A 151 -18.56 3.75 16.03
CA ILE A 151 -18.15 3.93 14.63
C ILE A 151 -16.67 3.57 14.46
N MET A 152 -15.81 4.01 15.36
CA MET A 152 -14.37 3.71 15.29
C MET A 152 -14.08 2.22 15.51
N ALA A 153 -14.82 1.55 16.40
CA ALA A 153 -14.73 0.10 16.57
C ALA A 153 -15.12 -0.65 15.28
N TYR A 154 -16.19 -0.21 14.60
CA TYR A 154 -16.55 -0.78 13.30
C TYR A 154 -15.50 -0.47 12.22
N CYS A 155 -14.93 0.74 12.19
CA CYS A 155 -13.85 1.08 11.27
C CYS A 155 -12.65 0.15 11.46
N ASN A 156 -12.26 -0.11 12.71
CA ASN A 156 -11.19 -1.05 13.02
C ASN A 156 -11.51 -2.48 12.56
N LEU A 157 -12.76 -2.92 12.74
CA LEU A 157 -13.22 -4.23 12.27
C LEU A 157 -13.21 -4.33 10.74
N ILE A 158 -13.66 -3.29 10.03
CA ILE A 158 -13.58 -3.18 8.56
C ILE A 158 -12.13 -3.30 8.12
N CYS A 159 -11.22 -2.54 8.73
CA CYS A 159 -9.79 -2.55 8.42
C CYS A 159 -9.19 -3.95 8.64
N THR A 160 -9.50 -4.58 9.78
CA THR A 160 -9.04 -5.93 10.11
C THR A 160 -9.55 -6.97 9.09
N TYR A 161 -10.81 -6.87 8.68
CA TYR A 161 -11.41 -7.77 7.71
C TYR A 161 -10.77 -7.61 6.33
N ILE A 162 -10.56 -6.38 5.87
CA ILE A 162 -9.92 -6.11 4.58
C ILE A 162 -8.46 -6.58 4.60
N SER A 163 -7.73 -6.43 5.71
CA SER A 163 -6.36 -6.97 5.86
C SER A 163 -6.33 -8.50 5.69
N LYS A 164 -7.32 -9.21 6.23
CA LYS A 164 -7.49 -10.65 6.01
C LYS A 164 -7.73 -10.97 4.54
N CYS A 165 -8.56 -10.18 3.85
CA CYS A 165 -8.84 -10.38 2.43
C CYS A 165 -7.61 -10.13 1.54
N TYR A 166 -6.76 -9.14 1.87
CA TYR A 166 -5.49 -8.94 1.15
C TYR A 166 -4.58 -10.17 1.22
N LYS A 167 -4.51 -10.83 2.39
CA LYS A 167 -3.75 -12.09 2.54
C LYS A 167 -4.26 -13.18 1.60
N ARG A 168 -5.59 -13.38 1.51
CA ARG A 168 -6.21 -14.30 0.53
C ARG A 168 -5.92 -13.88 -0.91
N GLN A 169 -5.96 -12.58 -1.20
CA GLN A 169 -5.69 -12.09 -2.54
C GLN A 169 -4.27 -12.48 -2.97
N PHE A 170 -3.29 -12.50 -2.06
CA PHE A 170 -1.94 -13.03 -2.30
C PHE A 170 -1.95 -14.51 -2.73
N ASP A 171 -2.71 -15.36 -2.04
CA ASP A 171 -2.83 -16.78 -2.38
C ASP A 171 -3.49 -17.01 -3.75
N THR A 172 -4.54 -16.25 -4.07
CA THR A 172 -5.40 -16.51 -5.24
C THR A 172 -4.90 -15.94 -6.57
N ARG A 173 -3.97 -14.98 -6.53
CA ARG A 173 -3.37 -14.34 -7.73
C ARG A 173 -1.90 -14.75 -7.95
N GLU A 174 -1.54 -15.96 -7.53
CA GLU A 174 -0.19 -16.53 -7.59
C GLU A 174 0.53 -16.31 -8.95
N PRO A 175 -0.09 -16.51 -10.14
CA PRO A 175 0.60 -16.31 -11.41
C PRO A 175 1.02 -14.86 -11.68
N LEU A 176 0.24 -13.88 -11.22
CA LEU A 176 0.57 -12.46 -11.35
C LEU A 176 1.72 -12.10 -10.38
N TYR A 177 1.66 -12.58 -9.15
CA TYR A 177 2.68 -12.27 -8.14
C TYR A 177 4.00 -12.98 -8.41
N ASN A 178 3.96 -14.18 -8.99
CA ASN A 178 5.14 -14.85 -9.50
C ASN A 178 5.87 -13.99 -10.54
N LYS A 179 5.15 -13.27 -11.42
CA LYS A 179 5.78 -12.31 -12.35
C LYS A 179 6.46 -11.15 -11.63
N ILE A 180 5.81 -10.58 -10.62
CA ILE A 180 6.36 -9.50 -9.79
C ILE A 180 7.63 -9.97 -9.06
N VAL A 181 7.60 -11.17 -8.48
CA VAL A 181 8.75 -11.79 -7.80
C VAL A 181 9.90 -12.04 -8.77
N VAL A 182 9.62 -12.55 -9.97
CA VAL A 182 10.62 -12.78 -11.03
C VAL A 182 11.24 -11.46 -11.47
N GLU A 183 10.42 -10.43 -11.71
CA GLU A 183 10.90 -9.12 -12.14
C GLU A 183 11.71 -8.44 -11.02
N PHE A 184 11.29 -8.54 -9.76
CA PHE A 184 12.10 -8.07 -8.63
C PHE A 184 13.48 -8.74 -8.59
N LYS A 185 13.55 -10.07 -8.68
CA LYS A 185 14.83 -10.81 -8.69
C LYS A 185 15.71 -10.37 -9.87
N LYS A 186 15.11 -10.17 -11.05
CA LYS A 186 15.80 -9.69 -12.24
C LYS A 186 16.36 -8.28 -12.02
N GLN A 187 15.56 -7.33 -11.55
CA GLN A 187 15.99 -5.96 -11.26
C GLN A 187 17.09 -5.92 -10.19
N LEU A 188 16.95 -6.71 -9.13
CA LEU A 188 17.96 -6.81 -8.07
C LEU A 188 19.28 -7.40 -8.57
N ASN A 189 19.22 -8.37 -9.51
CA ASN A 189 20.42 -8.91 -10.16
C ASN A 189 21.09 -7.90 -11.09
N SER A 190 20.30 -7.14 -11.86
CA SER A 190 20.81 -6.11 -12.76
C SER A 190 21.32 -4.85 -12.04
N TYR A 191 20.84 -4.58 -10.82
CA TYR A 191 21.22 -3.40 -10.04
C TYR A 191 22.73 -3.22 -9.92
N TYR A 192 23.45 -4.30 -9.58
CA TYR A 192 24.91 -4.27 -9.42
C TYR A 192 25.68 -4.44 -10.73
N ALA A 193 25.03 -4.82 -11.83
CA ALA A 193 25.66 -4.83 -13.15
C ALA A 193 25.89 -3.40 -13.69
N GLY A 194 25.14 -2.41 -13.18
CA GLY A 194 25.17 -1.02 -13.63
C GLY A 194 26.06 -0.06 -12.83
N ASN A 195 26.97 -0.55 -11.98
CA ASN A 195 27.79 0.26 -11.05
C ASN A 195 26.94 1.23 -10.19
N PRO A 196 26.14 0.73 -9.24
CA PRO A 196 25.23 1.55 -8.47
C PRO A 196 25.97 2.53 -7.55
N GLN A 197 25.48 3.76 -7.47
CA GLN A 197 26.04 4.81 -6.60
C GLN A 197 25.42 4.83 -5.19
N GLN A 198 24.34 4.08 -4.96
CA GLN A 198 23.63 4.04 -3.69
C GLN A 198 23.23 2.61 -3.34
N LEU A 199 22.77 2.39 -2.12
CA LEU A 199 22.20 1.10 -1.72
C LEU A 199 20.84 0.89 -2.39
N PRO A 200 20.54 -0.35 -2.84
CA PRO A 200 19.20 -0.71 -3.25
C PRO A 200 18.26 -0.66 -2.04
N SER A 201 17.09 -0.04 -2.20
CA SER A 201 16.05 0.05 -1.17
C SER A 201 14.78 -0.69 -1.61
N VAL A 202 13.94 -1.08 -0.65
CA VAL A 202 12.63 -1.68 -0.95
C VAL A 202 11.79 -0.72 -1.79
N ASN A 203 11.79 0.56 -1.43
CA ASN A 203 11.06 1.61 -2.16
C ASN A 203 11.49 1.72 -3.63
N TYR A 204 12.80 1.62 -3.90
CA TYR A 204 13.31 1.66 -5.28
C TYR A 204 12.67 0.57 -6.17
N PHE A 205 12.54 -0.67 -5.66
CA PHE A 205 11.93 -1.76 -6.44
C PHE A 205 10.40 -1.67 -6.49
N ALA A 206 9.77 -1.23 -5.39
CA ALA A 206 8.33 -1.04 -5.34
C ALA A 206 7.87 0.02 -6.37
N ASP A 207 8.57 1.16 -6.42
CA ASP A 207 8.30 2.24 -7.38
C ASP A 207 8.46 1.75 -8.84
N LYS A 208 9.50 0.94 -9.12
CA LYS A 208 9.72 0.36 -10.46
C LYS A 208 8.62 -0.60 -10.90
N LEU A 209 7.88 -1.17 -9.95
CA LEU A 209 6.79 -2.11 -10.19
C LEU A 209 5.42 -1.45 -10.03
N ASN A 210 5.37 -0.13 -9.79
CA ASN A 210 4.17 0.66 -9.52
C ASN A 210 3.36 0.12 -8.32
N LEU A 211 4.06 -0.35 -7.29
CA LEU A 211 3.48 -0.84 -6.04
C LEU A 211 3.91 0.07 -4.89
N SER A 212 3.06 0.15 -3.87
CA SER A 212 3.45 0.71 -2.59
C SER A 212 4.56 -0.15 -1.97
N THR A 213 5.49 0.51 -1.25
CA THR A 213 6.60 -0.18 -0.57
C THR A 213 6.14 -1.32 0.33
N ASN A 214 4.98 -1.14 0.98
CA ASN A 214 4.47 -2.10 1.94
C ASN A 214 3.75 -3.28 1.27
N TYR A 215 2.91 -3.02 0.26
CA TYR A 215 2.33 -4.11 -0.54
C TYR A 215 3.40 -4.95 -1.22
N PHE A 216 4.41 -4.30 -1.80
CA PHE A 216 5.55 -5.00 -2.37
C PHE A 216 6.27 -5.83 -1.29
N GLY A 217 6.52 -5.24 -0.11
CA GLY A 217 7.13 -5.94 1.03
C GLY A 217 6.35 -7.19 1.46
N ASP A 218 5.03 -7.06 1.62
CA ASP A 218 4.14 -8.15 2.03
C ASP A 218 4.03 -9.22 0.95
N LEU A 219 3.88 -8.83 -0.32
CA LEU A 219 3.88 -9.73 -1.47
C LEU A 219 5.16 -10.56 -1.52
N ILE A 220 6.32 -9.91 -1.39
CA ILE A 220 7.62 -10.59 -1.39
C ILE A 220 7.75 -11.52 -0.18
N LYS A 221 7.37 -11.07 1.02
CA LYS A 221 7.44 -11.88 2.24
C LYS A 221 6.53 -13.11 2.15
N HIS A 222 5.33 -12.94 1.61
CA HIS A 222 4.38 -14.01 1.41
C HIS A 222 4.92 -15.06 0.41
N ASN A 223 5.43 -14.62 -0.74
CA ASN A 223 5.88 -15.54 -1.80
C ASN A 223 7.26 -16.19 -1.53
N LEU A 224 8.17 -15.49 -0.83
CA LEU A 224 9.55 -15.95 -0.63
C LEU A 224 9.88 -16.34 0.82
N GLY A 225 8.94 -16.16 1.76
CA GLY A 225 9.15 -16.43 3.20
C GLY A 225 10.15 -15.50 3.89
N LYS A 226 10.70 -14.52 3.17
CA LYS A 226 11.69 -13.54 3.65
C LYS A 226 11.27 -12.15 3.21
N THR A 227 11.53 -11.16 4.06
CA THR A 227 11.26 -9.76 3.73
C THR A 227 12.10 -9.30 2.54
N ALA A 228 11.60 -8.32 1.78
CA ALA A 228 12.34 -7.71 0.68
C ALA A 228 13.71 -7.18 1.15
N THR A 229 13.77 -6.56 2.33
CA THR A 229 15.01 -6.09 2.96
C THR A 229 16.02 -7.22 3.18
N GLU A 230 15.59 -8.37 3.71
CA GLU A 230 16.49 -9.53 3.92
C GLU A 230 17.05 -10.08 2.60
N ILE A 231 16.23 -10.10 1.56
CA ILE A 231 16.65 -10.55 0.22
C ILE A 231 17.65 -9.57 -0.39
N ILE A 232 17.38 -8.27 -0.29
CA ILE A 232 18.28 -7.20 -0.75
C ILE A 232 19.62 -7.29 0.00
N HIS A 233 19.60 -7.41 1.32
CA HIS A 233 20.82 -7.56 2.11
C HIS A 233 21.59 -8.83 1.71
N SER A 234 20.90 -9.95 1.51
CA SER A 234 21.53 -11.20 1.07
C SER A 234 22.21 -11.03 -0.30
N LYS A 235 21.62 -10.27 -1.24
CA LYS A 235 22.26 -9.91 -2.51
C LYS A 235 23.49 -9.02 -2.31
N ILE A 236 23.40 -7.99 -1.47
CA ILE A 236 24.55 -7.12 -1.13
C ILE A 236 25.72 -7.97 -0.61
N ILE A 237 25.45 -8.91 0.30
CA ILE A 237 26.47 -9.79 0.87
C ILE A 237 27.06 -10.74 -0.18
N ALA A 238 26.24 -11.26 -1.10
CA ALA A 238 26.73 -12.11 -2.18
C ALA A 238 27.69 -11.34 -3.12
N GLU A 239 27.34 -10.11 -3.50
CA GLU A 239 28.21 -9.25 -4.31
C GLU A 239 29.48 -8.83 -3.55
N ALA A 240 29.37 -8.57 -2.24
CA ALA A 240 30.52 -8.29 -1.39
C ALA A 240 31.51 -9.46 -1.36
N LYS A 241 31.02 -10.69 -1.14
CA LYS A 241 31.85 -11.90 -1.15
C LYS A 241 32.56 -12.05 -2.49
N LYS A 242 31.86 -11.82 -3.61
CA LYS A 242 32.46 -11.87 -4.96
C LYS A 242 33.61 -10.87 -5.08
N GLN A 243 33.40 -9.60 -4.70
CA GLN A 243 34.44 -8.57 -4.78
C GLN A 243 35.62 -8.82 -3.84
N LEU A 244 35.37 -9.35 -2.63
CA LEU A 244 36.43 -9.68 -1.66
C LEU A 244 37.36 -10.76 -2.20
N LEU A 245 36.82 -11.76 -2.90
CA LEU A 245 37.58 -12.87 -3.48
C LEU A 245 38.24 -12.50 -4.82
N SER A 246 37.61 -11.61 -5.60
CA SER A 246 38.04 -11.34 -6.99
C SER A 246 38.83 -10.04 -7.17
N SER A 247 39.12 -9.29 -6.11
CA SER A 247 39.78 -7.98 -6.24
C SER A 247 40.82 -7.69 -5.16
N ASN A 248 41.86 -6.95 -5.54
CA ASN A 248 42.86 -6.41 -4.61
C ASN A 248 42.39 -5.15 -3.88
N ARG A 249 41.12 -4.76 -4.03
CA ARG A 249 40.55 -3.58 -3.39
C ARG A 249 40.55 -3.73 -1.87
N SER A 250 40.74 -2.61 -1.19
CA SER A 250 40.55 -2.50 0.26
C SER A 250 39.08 -2.74 0.64
N ILE A 251 38.86 -3.13 1.89
CA ILE A 251 37.51 -3.30 2.45
C ILE A 251 36.68 -2.02 2.30
N SER A 252 37.31 -0.86 2.45
CA SER A 252 36.66 0.45 2.29
C SER A 252 36.21 0.69 0.85
N GLU A 253 37.08 0.45 -0.14
CA GLU A 253 36.74 0.59 -1.56
C GLU A 253 35.61 -0.36 -1.96
N ILE A 254 35.59 -1.59 -1.43
CA ILE A 254 34.48 -2.53 -1.68
C ILE A 254 33.18 -1.98 -1.09
N GLY A 255 33.21 -1.43 0.14
CA GLY A 255 32.06 -0.78 0.75
C GLY A 255 31.49 0.35 -0.12
N TYR A 256 32.36 1.23 -0.62
CA TYR A 256 31.94 2.31 -1.52
C TYR A 256 31.37 1.80 -2.84
N ASN A 257 31.99 0.79 -3.46
CA ASN A 257 31.50 0.18 -4.71
C ASN A 257 30.14 -0.53 -4.56
N LEU A 258 29.81 -0.96 -3.34
CA LEU A 258 28.50 -1.53 -3.02
C LEU A 258 27.44 -0.44 -2.74
N GLY A 259 27.81 0.84 -2.78
CA GLY A 259 26.91 1.97 -2.56
C GLY A 259 26.78 2.42 -1.11
N PHE A 260 27.66 1.96 -0.20
CA PHE A 260 27.68 2.46 1.18
C PHE A 260 28.41 3.81 1.26
N GLU A 261 27.75 4.80 1.86
CA GLU A 261 28.37 6.10 2.16
C GLU A 261 29.47 5.99 3.23
N TYR A 262 29.29 5.07 4.20
CA TYR A 262 30.30 4.80 5.23
C TYR A 262 30.64 3.29 5.24
N PRO A 263 31.88 2.90 4.93
CA PRO A 263 32.29 1.49 4.90
C PRO A 263 32.16 0.74 6.23
N THR A 264 32.08 1.45 7.36
CA THR A 264 31.82 0.87 8.67
C THR A 264 30.45 0.19 8.74
N TYR A 265 29.43 0.75 8.07
CA TYR A 265 28.11 0.12 7.96
C TYR A 265 28.15 -1.16 7.12
N PHE A 266 28.91 -1.16 6.04
CA PHE A 266 29.17 -2.37 5.26
C PHE A 266 29.76 -3.48 6.13
N ALA A 267 30.85 -3.18 6.86
CA ALA A 267 31.51 -4.18 7.72
C ALA A 267 30.57 -4.73 8.79
N ARG A 268 29.72 -3.88 9.39
CA ARG A 268 28.71 -4.29 10.37
C ARG A 268 27.63 -5.19 9.75
N LEU A 269 27.12 -4.81 8.57
CA LEU A 269 26.13 -5.60 7.85
C LEU A 269 26.70 -6.97 7.47
N PHE A 270 27.92 -7.00 6.95
CA PHE A 270 28.62 -8.23 6.57
C PHE A 270 28.76 -9.15 7.77
N LYS A 271 29.33 -8.66 8.88
CA LYS A 271 29.47 -9.46 10.11
C LYS A 271 28.14 -9.95 10.65
N LYS A 272 27.09 -9.12 10.62
CA LYS A 272 25.74 -9.53 11.04
C LYS A 272 25.21 -10.70 10.21
N HIS A 273 25.48 -10.72 8.90
CA HIS A 273 24.98 -11.75 7.98
C HIS A 273 25.86 -13.00 7.89
N THR A 274 27.18 -12.88 8.08
CA THR A 274 28.12 -13.98 7.85
C THR A 274 28.75 -14.53 9.14
N GLY A 275 28.65 -13.81 10.26
CA GLY A 275 29.31 -14.15 11.53
C GLY A 275 30.77 -13.68 11.63
N VAL A 276 31.40 -13.30 10.50
CA VAL A 276 32.81 -12.89 10.43
C VAL A 276 32.96 -11.52 9.78
N THR A 277 34.05 -10.80 10.08
CA THR A 277 34.32 -9.51 9.43
C THR A 277 34.73 -9.69 7.97
N PRO A 278 34.55 -8.66 7.10
CA PRO A 278 35.06 -8.72 5.72
C PRO A 278 36.56 -9.01 5.63
N SER A 279 37.36 -8.50 6.58
CA SER A 279 38.80 -8.74 6.61
C SER A 279 39.14 -10.19 6.96
N GLN A 280 38.41 -10.80 7.91
CA GLN A 280 38.58 -12.23 8.21
C GLN A 280 38.22 -13.06 6.98
N PHE A 281 37.06 -12.81 6.39
CA PHE A 281 36.61 -13.52 5.19
C PHE A 281 37.57 -13.40 3.99
N LYS A 282 38.29 -12.28 3.85
CA LYS A 282 39.27 -12.08 2.77
C LYS A 282 40.58 -12.84 2.99
N ASN A 283 40.92 -13.12 4.24
CA ASN A 283 42.18 -13.75 4.63
C ASN A 283 42.05 -15.26 4.88
N ASP A 284 40.81 -15.76 4.92
CA ASP A 284 40.46 -17.19 4.95
C ASP A 284 40.47 -17.81 3.54
#